data_AF-A0A0R0LZC3-F1
#
_entry.id   AF-A0A0R0LZC3-F1
#
_cell.length_a   1.000
_cell.length_b   1.000
_cell.length_c   1.000
_cell.angle_alpha   90.00
_cell.angle_beta   90.00
_cell.angle_gamma   90.00
#
_symmetry.space_group_name_H-M   'P 1'
#
loop_
_entity.id
_entity.type
_entity.pdbx_description
1 polymer ?
#
loop_
_entity_poly.entity_id
_entity_poly.type
_entity_poly.pdbx_seq_one_letter_code
_entity_poly.pdbx_strand_id
1 'polypeptide(L)'
;MNEDLLKKLLSEKIITYNDLNDQEFRIFQESLIRRKPFPTDSRDMYLLFKQLEKSYERDWSRKVVGAEFGLKETRFRFSNEPLFIPTFLNTIMEYLVSRDLEVEGIFKKSPNQERIIMAVARYRHCFENNEDIDQNMKEFSTLEIASVFKEVLGCLGNPILPSGLVPYLCLIQKADLTESERIRAIKVLIMQIPKDNLDVFQSTIAFIKIIHHIVSQYKSKNMQQISLKGFAAVITPRLIPTNKIKEIQDLVYLSDIMMFITENIEKIISIYEIY
;
A
#
# COMPACT_ATOMS: atom_id res chain seq x y z
N MET A 1 -23.27 9.23 -7.31
CA MET A 1 -23.34 7.93 -6.60
C MET A 1 -22.01 7.58 -5.93
N ASN A 2 -20.88 7.63 -6.64
CA ASN A 2 -19.56 7.34 -6.03
C ASN A 2 -19.13 8.36 -4.99
N GLU A 3 -19.40 9.66 -5.20
CA GLU A 3 -18.95 10.72 -4.28
C GLU A 3 -19.51 10.60 -2.86
N ASP A 4 -20.77 10.22 -2.66
CA ASP A 4 -21.34 10.07 -1.31
C ASP A 4 -20.79 8.83 -0.59
N LEU A 5 -20.63 7.72 -1.33
CA LEU A 5 -19.99 6.51 -0.82
C LEU A 5 -18.51 6.78 -0.50
N LEU A 6 -17.82 7.51 -1.36
CA LEU A 6 -16.43 7.92 -1.20
C LEU A 6 -16.28 8.81 0.04
N LYS A 7 -17.14 9.83 0.21
CA LYS A 7 -17.16 10.67 1.42
C LYS A 7 -17.34 9.83 2.68
N LYS A 8 -18.27 8.87 2.66
CA LYS A 8 -18.47 7.97 3.80
C LYS A 8 -17.20 7.16 4.11
N LEU A 9 -16.64 6.46 3.12
CA LEU A 9 -15.43 5.65 3.30
C LEU A 9 -14.21 6.49 3.72
N LEU A 10 -14.10 7.71 3.23
CA LEU A 10 -13.03 8.64 3.60
C LEU A 10 -13.23 9.25 4.99
N SER A 11 -14.46 9.27 5.53
CA SER A 11 -14.76 9.80 6.86
C SER A 11 -14.48 8.81 8.00
N GLU A 12 -14.45 7.51 7.70
CA GLU A 12 -14.14 6.46 8.67
C GLU A 12 -12.64 6.48 8.99
N LYS A 13 -12.28 7.18 10.07
CA LYS A 13 -10.89 7.25 10.57
C LYS A 13 -10.72 6.40 11.83
N ILE A 14 -9.52 5.86 11.99
CA ILE A 14 -9.08 5.16 13.20
C ILE A 14 -7.84 5.86 13.77
N ILE A 15 -7.58 5.64 15.07
CA ILE A 15 -6.34 6.12 15.68
C ILE A 15 -5.21 5.16 15.33
N THR A 16 -4.24 5.66 14.59
CA THR A 16 -3.09 4.95 14.05
C THR A 16 -1.80 5.49 14.66
N TYR A 17 -0.68 4.80 14.40
CA TYR A 17 0.63 5.31 14.82
C TYR A 17 1.02 6.64 14.17
N ASN A 18 0.37 7.06 13.07
CA ASN A 18 0.61 8.38 12.47
C ASN A 18 -0.01 9.52 13.30
N ASP A 19 -0.96 9.19 14.19
CA ASP A 19 -1.60 10.15 15.09
C ASP A 19 -0.81 10.33 16.39
N LEU A 20 0.31 9.62 16.55
CA LEU A 20 1.22 9.73 17.68
C LEU A 20 2.31 10.74 17.37
N ASN A 21 2.68 11.57 18.36
CA ASN A 21 3.92 12.34 18.26
C ASN A 21 5.15 11.43 18.39
N ASP A 22 6.34 11.97 18.10
CA ASP A 22 7.59 11.21 18.13
C ASP A 22 7.79 10.47 19.46
N GLN A 23 7.54 11.10 20.60
CA GLN A 23 7.74 10.47 21.91
C GLN A 23 6.74 9.34 22.16
N GLU A 24 5.47 9.56 21.85
CA GLU A 24 4.40 8.57 21.99
C GLU A 24 4.63 7.37 21.08
N PHE A 25 5.04 7.60 19.83
CA PHE A 25 5.37 6.57 18.87
C PHE A 25 6.50 5.68 19.39
N ARG A 26 7.56 6.27 19.98
CA ARG A 26 8.66 5.50 20.59
C ARG A 26 8.20 4.61 21.74
N ILE A 27 7.40 5.17 22.66
CA ILE A 27 6.84 4.43 23.80
C ILE A 27 5.98 3.26 23.31
N PHE A 28 5.11 3.53 22.33
CA PHE A 28 4.25 2.52 21.73
C PHE A 28 5.07 1.39 21.10
N GLN A 29 6.06 1.73 20.28
CA GLN A 29 6.93 0.76 19.63
C GLN A 29 7.73 -0.08 20.63
N GLU A 30 8.31 0.53 21.66
CA GLU A 30 9.00 -0.19 22.74
C GLU A 30 8.07 -1.18 23.45
N SER A 31 6.83 -0.75 23.73
CA SER A 31 5.83 -1.62 24.38
C SER A 31 5.50 -2.85 23.53
N LEU A 32 5.49 -2.70 22.20
CA LEU A 32 5.23 -3.80 21.27
C LEU A 32 6.38 -4.80 21.23
N ILE A 33 7.63 -4.33 21.25
CA ILE A 33 8.85 -5.15 21.22
C ILE A 33 9.03 -5.91 22.56
N ARG A 34 8.90 -5.21 23.70
CA ARG A 34 9.14 -5.80 25.04
C ARG A 34 8.21 -6.96 25.37
N ARG A 35 6.99 -6.93 24.83
CA ARG A 35 5.94 -7.93 25.09
C ARG A 35 6.16 -9.28 24.39
N LYS A 36 7.39 -9.61 23.93
CA LYS A 36 7.78 -10.84 23.22
C LYS A 36 6.71 -11.33 22.24
N PRO A 37 6.76 -10.89 20.98
CA PRO A 37 5.69 -11.15 20.02
C PRO A 37 5.51 -12.62 19.58
N PHE A 38 6.29 -13.58 20.11
CA PHE A 38 6.29 -14.99 19.66
C PHE A 38 6.51 -15.99 20.80
N PRO A 39 6.00 -17.22 20.65
CA PRO A 39 6.58 -18.40 21.29
C PRO A 39 8.05 -18.47 20.89
N THR A 40 8.94 -18.56 21.87
CA THR A 40 10.39 -18.39 21.76
C THR A 40 11.13 -19.43 20.89
N ASP A 41 10.42 -20.30 20.19
CA ASP A 41 11.00 -21.51 19.59
C ASP A 41 11.50 -21.30 18.16
N SER A 42 11.03 -20.25 17.46
CA SER A 42 11.60 -19.87 16.16
C SER A 42 12.82 -18.98 16.33
N ARG A 43 14.00 -19.60 16.23
CA ARG A 43 15.31 -18.89 16.24
C ARG A 43 15.35 -17.73 15.23
N ASP A 44 14.74 -17.91 14.05
CA ASP A 44 14.73 -16.89 13.00
C ASP A 44 13.86 -15.69 13.38
N MET A 45 12.72 -15.92 14.04
CA MET A 45 11.90 -14.84 14.57
C MET A 45 12.61 -14.13 15.70
N TYR A 46 13.25 -14.85 16.64
CA TYR A 46 14.04 -14.22 17.68
C TYR A 46 15.18 -13.34 17.12
N LEU A 47 15.91 -13.83 16.13
CA LEU A 47 16.97 -13.07 15.46
C LEU A 47 16.42 -11.85 14.71
N LEU A 48 15.24 -11.97 14.09
CA LEU A 48 14.51 -10.86 13.48
C LEU A 48 14.24 -9.76 14.52
N PHE A 49 13.68 -10.07 15.68
CA PHE A 49 13.42 -9.06 16.73
C PHE A 49 14.69 -8.38 17.22
N LYS A 50 15.74 -9.16 17.44
CA LYS A 50 17.04 -8.62 17.85
C LYS A 50 17.66 -7.72 16.78
N GLN A 51 17.42 -8.00 15.49
CA GLN A 51 17.85 -7.13 14.39
C GLN A 51 16.98 -5.88 14.26
N LEU A 52 15.68 -5.96 14.56
CA LEU A 52 14.77 -4.82 14.58
C LEU A 52 15.11 -3.86 15.73
N GLU A 53 15.41 -4.38 16.92
CA GLU A 53 15.92 -3.59 18.06
C GLU A 53 17.18 -2.78 17.69
N LYS A 54 18.11 -3.39 16.94
CA LYS A 54 19.36 -2.73 16.50
C LYS A 54 19.19 -1.81 15.30
N SER A 55 18.22 -2.06 14.44
CA SER A 55 17.95 -1.26 13.23
C SER A 55 17.24 0.07 13.53
N TYR A 56 16.88 0.29 14.80
CA TYR A 56 16.14 1.45 15.28
C TYR A 56 16.92 2.77 15.18
N GLU A 57 18.25 2.73 15.03
CA GLU A 57 19.09 3.92 14.82
C GLU A 57 18.99 4.52 13.39
N ARG A 58 18.02 4.10 12.56
CA ARG A 58 17.95 4.47 11.14
C ARG A 58 17.57 5.93 10.92
N ASP A 59 18.60 6.74 10.74
CA ASP A 59 18.88 7.44 9.48
C ASP A 59 17.66 7.69 8.57
N TRP A 60 16.95 8.78 8.87
CA TRP A 60 15.90 9.38 8.06
C TRP A 60 16.42 9.93 6.71
N SER A 61 17.72 9.83 6.42
CA SER A 61 18.32 10.35 5.17
C SER A 61 18.08 9.50 3.93
N ARG A 62 17.39 8.36 4.06
CA ARG A 62 17.02 7.57 2.87
C ARG A 62 16.06 8.37 2.00
N LYS A 63 16.41 8.49 0.71
CA LYS A 63 15.60 9.17 -0.31
C LYS A 63 14.14 8.74 -0.22
N VAL A 64 13.32 9.70 0.16
CA VAL A 64 11.86 9.67 0.15
C VAL A 64 11.37 9.15 -1.20
N VAL A 65 10.48 8.16 -1.18
CA VAL A 65 9.89 7.56 -2.39
C VAL A 65 9.17 8.65 -3.17
N GLY A 66 9.61 8.89 -4.41
CA GLY A 66 8.99 9.84 -5.33
C GLY A 66 9.04 11.31 -4.91
N ALA A 67 9.95 11.73 -4.02
CA ALA A 67 10.07 13.14 -3.61
C ALA A 67 10.37 14.08 -4.78
N GLU A 68 11.01 13.58 -5.84
CA GLU A 68 11.24 14.33 -7.09
C GLU A 68 9.95 14.81 -7.76
N PHE A 69 8.81 14.18 -7.45
CA PHE A 69 7.49 14.55 -7.98
C PHE A 69 6.75 15.55 -7.07
N GLY A 70 7.38 16.05 -6.01
CA GLY A 70 6.76 16.88 -4.98
C GLY A 70 5.73 16.12 -4.13
N LEU A 71 5.52 16.54 -2.89
CA LEU A 71 4.58 15.89 -1.98
C LEU A 71 3.28 16.68 -1.86
N LYS A 72 2.16 15.98 -1.77
CA LYS A 72 0.82 16.55 -1.56
C LYS A 72 0.05 15.74 -0.53
N GLU A 73 -0.79 16.43 0.23
CA GLU A 73 -1.74 15.77 1.13
C GLU A 73 -2.72 14.89 0.33
N THR A 74 -2.91 13.65 0.78
CA THR A 74 -3.90 12.71 0.22
C THR A 74 -5.11 12.57 1.15
N ARG A 75 -6.29 12.45 0.54
CA ARG A 75 -7.53 12.09 1.27
C ARG A 75 -7.61 10.59 1.56
N PHE A 76 -6.90 9.76 0.80
CA PHE A 76 -6.89 8.31 0.94
C PHE A 76 -6.04 7.91 2.15
N ARG A 77 -6.62 7.95 3.35
CA ARG A 77 -5.92 7.65 4.60
C ARG A 77 -6.83 7.02 5.64
N PHE A 78 -6.24 6.25 6.56
CA PHE A 78 -6.94 5.69 7.73
C PHE A 78 -6.83 6.58 8.98
N SER A 79 -5.76 7.37 9.08
CA SER A 79 -5.45 8.27 10.20
C SER A 79 -6.27 9.55 10.19
N ASN A 80 -6.30 10.23 11.34
CA ASN A 80 -6.80 11.60 11.42
C ASN A 80 -5.75 12.57 10.88
N GLU A 81 -4.48 12.35 11.24
CA GLU A 81 -3.34 13.11 10.73
C GLU A 81 -3.20 12.97 9.20
N PRO A 82 -2.80 14.06 8.51
CA PRO A 82 -2.60 14.03 7.08
C PRO A 82 -1.43 13.14 6.69
N LEU A 83 -1.59 12.46 5.55
CA LEU A 83 -0.51 11.73 4.88
C LEU A 83 -0.05 12.53 3.68
N PHE A 84 1.25 12.55 3.43
CA PHE A 84 1.83 13.23 2.28
C PHE A 84 2.44 12.20 1.33
N ILE A 85 2.01 12.21 0.08
CA ILE A 85 2.47 11.27 -0.95
C ILE A 85 2.90 12.04 -2.21
N PRO A 86 3.68 11.42 -3.12
CA PRO A 86 4.04 12.04 -4.38
C PRO A 86 2.81 12.55 -5.15
N THR A 87 2.86 13.81 -5.58
CA THR A 87 1.77 14.46 -6.33
C THR A 87 1.42 13.69 -7.59
N PHE A 88 2.44 13.11 -8.23
CA PHE A 88 2.31 12.23 -9.38
C PHE A 88 1.51 10.95 -9.10
N LEU A 89 1.55 10.42 -7.87
CA LEU A 89 0.73 9.29 -7.46
C LEU A 89 -0.68 9.74 -7.05
N ASN A 90 -0.77 10.81 -6.24
CA ASN A 90 -2.06 11.31 -5.77
C ASN A 90 -2.98 11.70 -6.94
N THR A 91 -2.43 12.35 -7.96
CA THR A 91 -3.21 12.84 -9.10
C THR A 91 -3.86 11.70 -9.89
N ILE A 92 -3.15 10.60 -10.14
CA ILE A 92 -3.74 9.45 -10.85
C ILE A 92 -4.75 8.70 -9.99
N MET A 93 -4.58 8.66 -8.66
CA MET A 93 -5.55 8.09 -7.73
C MET A 93 -6.86 8.88 -7.73
N GLU A 94 -6.75 10.21 -7.64
CA GLU A 94 -7.89 11.13 -7.70
C GLU A 94 -8.62 11.03 -9.05
N TYR A 95 -7.86 11.01 -10.15
CA TYR A 95 -8.44 10.84 -11.48
C TYR A 95 -9.13 9.48 -11.64
N LEU A 96 -8.53 8.38 -11.16
CA LEU A 96 -9.15 7.06 -11.28
C LEU A 96 -10.45 6.94 -10.49
N VAL A 97 -10.54 7.50 -9.28
CA VAL A 97 -11.77 7.42 -8.47
C VAL A 97 -12.90 8.30 -9.02
N SER A 98 -12.58 9.34 -9.80
CA SER A 98 -13.57 10.18 -10.48
C SER A 98 -14.19 9.53 -11.73
N ARG A 99 -13.56 8.47 -12.27
CA ARG A 99 -14.07 7.73 -13.43
C ARG A 99 -15.26 6.84 -13.06
N ASP A 100 -15.95 6.41 -14.11
CA ASP A 100 -16.89 5.30 -13.98
C ASP A 100 -16.12 4.00 -13.66
N LEU A 101 -16.41 3.46 -12.48
CA LEU A 101 -15.81 2.25 -11.94
C LEU A 101 -16.68 1.01 -12.19
N GLU A 102 -17.82 1.13 -12.88
CA GLU A 102 -18.67 0.02 -13.30
C GLU A 102 -18.06 -0.75 -14.49
N VAL A 103 -16.81 -1.15 -14.35
CA VAL A 103 -16.02 -1.85 -15.36
C VAL A 103 -15.60 -3.23 -14.87
N GLU A 104 -15.80 -4.25 -15.69
CA GLU A 104 -15.43 -5.62 -15.33
C GLU A 104 -13.90 -5.79 -15.33
N GLY A 105 -13.36 -6.30 -14.22
CA GLY A 105 -11.96 -6.71 -14.13
C GLY A 105 -10.97 -5.55 -14.00
N ILE A 106 -11.36 -4.44 -13.36
CA ILE A 106 -10.43 -3.37 -12.99
C ILE A 106 -9.19 -3.93 -12.26
N PHE A 107 -8.01 -3.43 -12.61
CA PHE A 107 -6.67 -3.93 -12.24
C PHE A 107 -6.30 -5.35 -12.71
N LYS A 108 -7.26 -6.26 -12.92
CA LYS A 108 -7.04 -7.64 -13.37
C LYS A 108 -6.87 -7.77 -14.89
N LYS A 109 -7.79 -7.21 -15.67
CA LYS A 109 -7.72 -7.24 -17.14
C LYS A 109 -6.58 -6.31 -17.58
N SER A 110 -5.72 -6.81 -18.45
CA SER A 110 -4.66 -6.04 -19.09
C SER A 110 -5.19 -5.49 -20.41
N PRO A 111 -5.34 -4.16 -20.55
CA PRO A 111 -5.61 -3.53 -21.84
C PRO A 111 -4.49 -3.79 -22.87
N ASN A 112 -4.70 -3.35 -24.11
CA ASN A 112 -3.65 -3.36 -25.13
C ASN A 112 -2.39 -2.64 -24.59
N GLN A 113 -1.25 -3.31 -24.63
CA GLN A 113 0.02 -2.81 -24.09
C GLN A 113 0.46 -1.50 -24.73
N GLU A 114 0.26 -1.31 -26.03
CA GLU A 114 0.57 -0.06 -26.73
C GLU A 114 -0.28 1.10 -26.19
N ARG A 115 -1.56 0.83 -25.90
CA ARG A 115 -2.45 1.83 -25.30
C ARG A 115 -2.06 2.17 -23.86
N ILE A 116 -1.58 1.20 -23.08
CA ILE A 116 -1.03 1.45 -21.74
C ILE A 116 0.21 2.33 -21.82
N ILE A 117 1.16 2.02 -22.71
CA ILE A 117 2.38 2.80 -22.90
C ILE A 117 2.02 4.24 -23.31
N MET A 118 1.09 4.40 -24.24
CA MET A 118 0.59 5.72 -24.65
C MET A 118 -0.06 6.48 -23.50
N ALA A 119 -0.89 5.82 -22.68
CA ALA A 119 -1.53 6.43 -21.52
C ALA A 119 -0.51 6.87 -20.46
N VAL A 120 0.50 6.05 -20.18
CA VAL A 120 1.57 6.40 -19.24
C VAL A 120 2.40 7.57 -19.75
N ALA A 121 2.77 7.56 -21.03
CA ALA A 121 3.52 8.65 -21.65
C ALA A 121 2.71 9.96 -21.63
N ARG A 122 1.41 9.90 -21.95
CA ARG A 122 0.52 11.07 -21.87
C ARG A 122 0.42 11.59 -20.44
N TYR A 123 0.20 10.70 -19.47
CA TYR A 123 0.09 11.10 -18.06
C TYR A 123 1.35 11.80 -17.56
N ARG A 124 2.53 11.27 -17.89
CA ARG A 124 3.82 11.90 -17.57
C ARG A 124 3.95 13.28 -18.20
N HIS A 125 3.66 13.38 -19.50
CA HIS A 125 3.74 14.65 -20.22
C HIS A 125 2.84 15.71 -19.58
N CYS A 126 1.59 15.37 -19.27
CA CYS A 126 0.67 16.30 -18.63
C CYS A 126 1.16 16.71 -17.24
N PHE A 127 1.70 15.78 -16.46
CA PHE A 127 2.27 16.10 -15.15
C PHE A 127 3.48 17.03 -15.24
N GLU A 128 4.43 16.75 -16.12
CA GLU A 128 5.66 17.54 -16.31
C GLU A 128 5.36 18.95 -16.83
N ASN A 129 4.32 19.12 -17.63
CA ASN A 129 3.93 20.40 -18.23
C ASN A 129 2.78 21.11 -17.49
N ASN A 130 2.33 20.59 -16.34
CA ASN A 130 1.17 21.08 -15.58
C ASN A 130 -0.11 21.25 -16.44
N GLU A 131 -0.35 20.30 -17.34
CA GLU A 131 -1.55 20.29 -18.18
C GLU A 131 -2.75 19.67 -17.47
N ASP A 132 -3.94 20.00 -17.94
CA ASP A 132 -5.20 19.43 -17.45
C ASP A 132 -5.27 17.92 -17.76
N ILE A 133 -5.21 17.13 -16.68
CA ILE A 133 -5.32 15.67 -16.72
C ILE A 133 -6.70 15.22 -17.21
N ASP A 134 -7.78 15.90 -16.80
CA ASP A 134 -9.15 15.50 -17.19
C ASP A 134 -9.34 15.64 -18.70
N GLN A 135 -8.83 16.73 -19.29
CA GLN A 135 -8.92 16.94 -20.73
C GLN A 135 -8.05 15.95 -21.52
N ASN A 136 -6.84 15.67 -21.04
CA ASN A 136 -5.85 14.88 -21.78
C ASN A 136 -6.01 13.38 -21.62
N MET A 137 -6.52 12.93 -20.47
CA MET A 137 -6.65 11.50 -20.18
C MET A 137 -8.05 10.94 -20.46
N LYS A 138 -8.99 11.77 -20.94
CA LYS A 138 -10.39 11.36 -21.19
C LYS A 138 -10.54 10.23 -22.20
N GLU A 139 -9.63 10.14 -23.18
CA GLU A 139 -9.65 9.17 -24.29
C GLU A 139 -9.29 7.74 -23.85
N PHE A 140 -8.72 7.60 -22.65
CA PHE A 140 -8.35 6.31 -22.08
C PHE A 140 -9.48 5.74 -21.22
N SER A 141 -9.70 4.43 -21.35
CA SER A 141 -10.67 3.69 -20.56
C SER A 141 -10.24 3.59 -19.09
N THR A 142 -11.20 3.34 -18.19
CA THR A 142 -10.91 3.12 -16.76
C THR A 142 -9.89 1.99 -16.52
N LEU A 143 -9.90 0.93 -17.35
CA LEU A 143 -8.93 -0.17 -17.26
C LEU A 143 -7.50 0.28 -17.63
N GLU A 144 -7.38 1.20 -18.58
CA GLU A 144 -6.10 1.82 -18.97
C GLU A 144 -5.60 2.74 -17.87
N ILE A 145 -6.46 3.57 -17.29
CA ILE A 145 -6.11 4.42 -16.15
C ILE A 145 -5.69 3.61 -14.92
N ALA A 146 -6.38 2.49 -14.64
CA ALA A 146 -5.96 1.54 -13.61
C ALA A 146 -4.58 0.92 -13.88
N SER A 147 -4.22 0.75 -15.15
CA SER A 147 -2.88 0.31 -15.56
C SER A 147 -1.84 1.43 -15.42
N VAL A 148 -2.19 2.67 -15.75
CA VAL A 148 -1.34 3.85 -15.51
C VAL A 148 -1.01 3.96 -14.02
N PHE A 149 -1.99 3.83 -13.12
CA PHE A 149 -1.75 3.79 -11.67
C PHE A 149 -0.70 2.73 -11.26
N LYS A 150 -0.80 1.52 -11.80
CA LYS A 150 0.17 0.43 -11.52
C LYS A 150 1.58 0.78 -11.99
N GLU A 151 1.71 1.39 -13.16
CA GLU A 151 3.01 1.82 -13.67
C GLU A 151 3.56 3.01 -12.87
N VAL A 152 2.72 3.99 -12.52
CA VAL A 152 3.10 5.14 -11.68
C VAL A 152 3.66 4.69 -10.34
N LEU A 153 3.01 3.73 -9.67
CA LEU A 153 3.53 3.10 -8.44
C LEU A 153 4.92 2.47 -8.65
N GLY A 154 5.12 1.79 -9.79
CA GLY A 154 6.40 1.17 -10.13
C GLY A 154 7.51 2.17 -10.47
N CYS A 155 7.20 3.44 -10.67
CA CYS A 155 8.15 4.46 -11.12
C CYS A 155 8.66 5.39 -10.02
N LEU A 156 8.30 5.19 -8.76
CA LEU A 156 8.64 6.10 -7.65
C LEU A 156 10.13 6.05 -7.20
N GLY A 157 11.05 5.66 -8.08
CA GLY A 157 12.50 5.63 -7.87
C GLY A 157 13.01 4.55 -6.91
N ASN A 158 12.37 4.42 -5.75
CA ASN A 158 12.61 3.40 -4.73
C ASN A 158 11.35 2.57 -4.48
N PRO A 159 11.48 1.29 -4.10
CA PRO A 159 10.32 0.50 -3.72
C PRO A 159 9.70 1.07 -2.43
N ILE A 160 8.37 1.09 -2.38
CA ILE A 160 7.60 1.56 -1.22
C ILE A 160 7.99 0.75 0.02
N LEU A 161 8.07 -0.59 -0.12
CA LEU A 161 8.62 -1.46 0.89
C LEU A 161 10.13 -1.65 0.68
N PRO A 162 10.98 -1.27 1.65
CA PRO A 162 12.42 -1.44 1.55
C PRO A 162 12.81 -2.91 1.29
N SER A 163 13.80 -3.14 0.44
CA SER A 163 14.26 -4.51 0.11
C SER A 163 14.68 -5.33 1.33
N GLY A 164 15.16 -4.66 2.38
CA GLY A 164 15.54 -5.33 3.62
C GLY A 164 14.36 -5.94 4.38
N LEU A 165 13.11 -5.52 4.11
CA LEU A 165 11.92 -6.07 4.77
C LEU A 165 11.38 -7.33 4.09
N VAL A 166 11.68 -7.53 2.81
CA VAL A 166 11.15 -8.63 1.99
C VAL A 166 11.43 -10.02 2.60
N PRO A 167 12.66 -10.36 3.01
CA PRO A 167 12.93 -11.68 3.61
C PRO A 167 12.11 -11.93 4.88
N TYR A 168 11.85 -10.89 5.68
CA TYR A 168 11.10 -11.02 6.92
C TYR A 168 9.59 -11.19 6.69
N LEU A 169 9.03 -10.53 5.67
CA LEU A 169 7.66 -10.79 5.24
C LEU A 169 7.48 -12.24 4.78
N CYS A 170 8.45 -12.79 4.04
CA CYS A 170 8.46 -14.21 3.68
C CYS A 170 8.56 -15.12 4.92
N LEU A 171 9.42 -14.79 5.90
CA LEU A 171 9.56 -15.57 7.13
C LEU A 171 8.26 -15.59 7.95
N ILE A 172 7.60 -14.44 8.13
CA ILE A 172 6.30 -14.37 8.80
C ILE A 172 5.27 -15.21 8.05
N GLN A 173 5.27 -15.16 6.71
CA GLN A 173 4.33 -15.96 5.93
C GLN A 173 4.54 -17.47 6.13
N LYS A 174 5.79 -17.93 6.21
CA LYS A 174 6.16 -19.34 6.40
C LYS A 174 5.94 -19.82 7.84
N ALA A 175 5.96 -18.91 8.82
CA ALA A 175 5.84 -19.25 10.22
C ALA A 175 4.40 -19.69 10.58
N ASP A 176 4.32 -20.69 11.45
CA ASP A 176 3.08 -21.13 12.07
C ASP A 176 2.72 -20.15 13.20
N LEU A 177 1.95 -19.14 12.83
CA LEU A 177 1.52 -18.04 13.69
C LEU A 177 0.00 -17.98 13.69
N THR A 178 -0.58 -17.78 14.87
CA THR A 178 -1.97 -17.36 14.99
C THR A 178 -2.18 -16.02 14.28
N GLU A 179 -3.43 -15.67 13.95
CA GLU A 179 -3.75 -14.38 13.32
C GLU A 179 -3.22 -13.19 14.12
N SER A 180 -3.41 -13.21 15.45
CA SER A 180 -2.94 -12.15 16.35
C SER A 180 -1.42 -12.00 16.34
N GLU A 181 -0.68 -13.11 16.44
CA GLU A 181 0.79 -13.11 16.35
C GLU A 181 1.27 -12.61 15.00
N ARG A 182 0.62 -13.02 13.90
CA ARG A 182 0.95 -12.57 12.54
C ARG A 182 0.73 -11.07 12.38
N ILE A 183 -0.41 -10.54 12.84
CA ILE A 183 -0.67 -9.10 12.81
C ILE A 183 0.39 -8.35 13.62
N ARG A 184 0.71 -8.84 14.82
CA ARG A 184 1.75 -8.25 15.68
C ARG A 184 3.12 -8.26 15.00
N ALA A 185 3.51 -9.35 14.35
CA ALA A 185 4.74 -9.49 13.60
C ALA A 185 4.87 -8.41 12.51
N ILE A 186 3.83 -8.32 11.69
CA ILE A 186 3.73 -7.38 10.58
C ILE A 186 3.73 -5.95 11.10
N LYS A 187 2.99 -5.67 12.17
CA LYS A 187 2.93 -4.35 12.80
C LYS A 187 4.32 -3.85 13.18
N VAL A 188 5.14 -4.70 13.80
CA VAL A 188 6.53 -4.32 14.13
C VAL A 188 7.36 -4.05 12.88
N LEU A 189 7.23 -4.86 11.83
CA LEU A 189 7.94 -4.62 10.57
C LEU A 189 7.51 -3.34 9.86
N ILE A 190 6.21 -3.06 9.80
CA ILE A 190 5.65 -1.89 9.12
C ILE A 190 6.10 -0.60 9.80
N MET A 191 6.24 -0.59 11.13
CA MET A 191 6.80 0.56 11.87
C MET A 191 8.29 0.82 11.57
N GLN A 192 9.01 -0.08 10.88
CA GLN A 192 10.39 0.18 10.44
C GLN A 192 10.48 0.83 9.04
N ILE A 193 9.35 1.01 8.37
CA ILE A 193 9.31 1.67 7.07
C ILE A 193 9.52 3.17 7.31
N PRO A 194 10.37 3.85 6.51
CA PRO A 194 10.52 5.31 6.59
C PRO A 194 9.15 6.02 6.50
N LYS A 195 8.93 7.09 7.25
CA LYS A 195 7.61 7.76 7.36
C LYS A 195 6.98 8.04 6.00
N ASP A 196 7.74 8.61 5.06
CA ASP A 196 7.17 8.97 3.76
C ASP A 196 6.83 7.74 2.91
N ASN A 197 7.66 6.69 2.97
CA ASN A 197 7.32 5.41 2.36
C ASN A 197 6.05 4.81 2.97
N LEU A 198 5.89 4.98 4.28
CA LEU A 198 4.76 4.47 5.04
C LEU A 198 3.46 5.19 4.68
N ASP A 199 3.53 6.50 4.44
CA ASP A 199 2.42 7.31 3.96
C ASP A 199 1.97 6.85 2.57
N VAL A 200 2.93 6.63 1.66
CA VAL A 200 2.64 6.08 0.33
C VAL A 200 2.03 4.69 0.43
N PHE A 201 2.57 3.82 1.29
CA PHE A 201 2.06 2.47 1.51
C PHE A 201 0.62 2.50 2.02
N GLN A 202 0.35 3.21 3.11
CA GLN A 202 -0.98 3.30 3.69
C GLN A 202 -1.99 3.91 2.72
N SER A 203 -1.61 4.99 2.04
CA SER A 203 -2.50 5.64 1.07
C SER A 203 -2.85 4.73 -0.10
N THR A 204 -1.87 3.96 -0.58
CA THR A 204 -2.08 2.96 -1.64
C THR A 204 -3.05 1.87 -1.19
N ILE A 205 -2.88 1.32 0.02
CA ILE A 205 -3.79 0.29 0.55
C ILE A 205 -5.19 0.86 0.80
N ALA A 206 -5.31 2.07 1.38
CA ALA A 206 -6.59 2.75 1.58
C ALA A 206 -7.34 2.94 0.26
N PHE A 207 -6.66 3.44 -0.77
CA PHE A 207 -7.21 3.61 -2.10
C PHE A 207 -7.70 2.29 -2.71
N ILE A 208 -6.91 1.23 -2.62
CA ILE A 208 -7.30 -0.09 -3.12
C ILE A 208 -8.55 -0.61 -2.40
N LYS A 209 -8.62 -0.47 -1.08
CA LYS A 209 -9.82 -0.86 -0.30
C LYS A 209 -11.05 -0.07 -0.74
N ILE A 210 -10.91 1.22 -0.98
CA ILE A 210 -11.98 2.09 -1.47
C ILE A 210 -12.47 1.65 -2.85
N ILE A 211 -11.56 1.48 -3.82
CA ILE A 211 -11.94 1.02 -5.16
C ILE A 211 -12.58 -0.36 -5.11
N HIS A 212 -12.01 -1.30 -4.36
CA HIS A 212 -12.59 -2.64 -4.17
C HIS A 212 -14.00 -2.54 -3.58
N HIS A 213 -14.21 -1.71 -2.55
CA HIS A 213 -15.53 -1.54 -1.94
C HIS A 213 -16.53 -0.97 -2.95
N ILE A 214 -16.19 0.12 -3.65
CA ILE A 214 -17.06 0.76 -4.66
C ILE A 214 -17.43 -0.26 -5.75
N VAL A 215 -16.44 -0.96 -6.30
CA VAL A 215 -16.65 -1.98 -7.34
C VAL A 215 -17.54 -3.12 -6.83
N SER A 216 -17.39 -3.52 -5.57
CA SER A 216 -18.20 -4.59 -4.96
C SER A 216 -19.68 -4.26 -4.82
N GLN A 217 -20.06 -2.98 -4.79
CA GLN A 217 -21.46 -2.55 -4.69
C GLN A 217 -22.22 -2.78 -6.00
N TYR A 218 -21.54 -2.87 -7.15
CA TYR A 218 -22.15 -3.16 -8.44
C TYR A 218 -22.42 -4.67 -8.60
N LYS A 219 -23.34 -5.19 -7.77
CA LYS A 219 -23.76 -6.60 -7.78
C LYS A 219 -24.64 -6.99 -8.98
N SER A 220 -25.09 -6.02 -9.80
CA SER A 220 -26.21 -6.22 -10.72
C SER A 220 -25.87 -6.89 -12.07
N LYS A 221 -24.59 -7.19 -12.39
CA LYS A 221 -24.21 -7.54 -13.78
C LYS A 221 -23.41 -8.82 -14.01
N ASN A 222 -23.36 -9.77 -13.06
CA ASN A 222 -22.51 -10.98 -13.19
C ASN A 222 -21.03 -10.67 -13.54
N MET A 223 -20.56 -9.46 -13.22
CA MET A 223 -19.18 -9.05 -13.50
C MET A 223 -18.23 -9.85 -12.62
N GLN A 224 -17.18 -10.43 -13.21
CA GLN A 224 -16.10 -11.01 -12.42
C GLN A 224 -15.32 -9.91 -11.71
N GLN A 225 -15.74 -9.62 -10.47
CA GLN A 225 -15.03 -8.70 -9.59
C GLN A 225 -13.70 -9.33 -9.15
N ILE A 226 -12.67 -8.50 -9.06
CA ILE A 226 -11.38 -8.90 -8.54
C ILE A 226 -11.52 -9.04 -7.01
N SER A 227 -11.08 -10.17 -6.44
CA SER A 227 -11.03 -10.33 -4.99
C SER A 227 -9.91 -9.47 -4.40
N LEU A 228 -9.94 -9.21 -3.08
CA LEU A 228 -8.81 -8.60 -2.37
C LEU A 228 -7.49 -9.36 -2.62
N LYS A 229 -7.55 -10.70 -2.73
CA LYS A 229 -6.41 -11.53 -3.15
C LYS A 229 -5.89 -11.14 -4.54
N GLY A 230 -6.79 -10.98 -5.51
CA GLY A 230 -6.42 -10.56 -6.87
C GLY A 230 -5.78 -9.18 -6.88
N PHE A 231 -6.29 -8.25 -6.09
CA PHE A 231 -5.71 -6.92 -5.91
C PHE A 231 -4.29 -7.00 -5.34
N ALA A 232 -4.11 -7.74 -4.25
CA ALA A 232 -2.81 -7.93 -3.62
C ALA A 232 -1.80 -8.53 -4.62
N ALA A 233 -2.18 -9.55 -5.38
CA ALA A 233 -1.29 -10.17 -6.37
C ALA A 233 -0.82 -9.20 -7.47
N VAL A 234 -1.68 -8.28 -7.90
CA VAL A 234 -1.36 -7.32 -8.98
C VAL A 234 -0.52 -6.14 -8.47
N ILE A 235 -0.74 -5.70 -7.22
CA ILE A 235 -0.08 -4.53 -6.66
C ILE A 235 1.22 -4.88 -5.94
N THR A 236 1.31 -6.06 -5.31
CA THR A 236 2.52 -6.50 -4.59
C THR A 236 3.81 -6.30 -5.39
N PRO A 237 3.89 -6.70 -6.69
CA PRO A 237 5.10 -6.51 -7.50
C PRO A 237 5.54 -5.05 -7.67
N ARG A 238 4.63 -4.09 -7.46
CA ARG A 238 4.90 -2.65 -7.55
C ARG A 238 5.25 -2.03 -6.20
N LEU A 239 4.90 -2.68 -5.08
CA LEU A 239 5.24 -2.24 -3.73
C LEU A 239 6.63 -2.72 -3.28
N ILE A 240 7.07 -3.87 -3.79
CA ILE A 240 8.33 -4.52 -3.38
C ILE A 240 9.35 -4.55 -4.52
N PRO A 241 10.66 -4.62 -4.21
CA PRO A 241 11.70 -4.80 -5.22
C PRO A 241 11.75 -6.27 -5.69
N THR A 242 10.94 -6.60 -6.68
CA THR A 242 10.83 -7.97 -7.23
C THR A 242 12.11 -8.47 -7.89
N ASN A 243 12.94 -7.57 -8.43
CA ASN A 243 14.24 -7.89 -9.00
C ASN A 243 15.24 -8.50 -8.01
N LYS A 244 14.99 -8.42 -6.70
CA LYS A 244 15.82 -9.02 -5.66
C LYS A 244 15.30 -10.39 -5.18
N ILE A 245 14.16 -10.84 -5.70
CA ILE A 245 13.55 -12.11 -5.33
C ILE A 245 14.14 -13.21 -6.21
N LYS A 246 14.76 -14.21 -5.58
CA LYS A 246 15.44 -15.31 -6.28
C LYS A 246 14.51 -16.49 -6.57
N GLU A 247 13.55 -16.74 -5.67
CA GLU A 247 12.66 -17.90 -5.75
C GLU A 247 11.24 -17.48 -6.10
N ILE A 248 10.62 -18.16 -7.08
CA ILE A 248 9.21 -17.91 -7.46
C ILE A 248 8.27 -18.11 -6.26
N GLN A 249 8.59 -19.06 -5.38
CA GLN A 249 7.81 -19.34 -4.18
C GLN A 249 7.73 -18.14 -3.23
N ASP A 250 8.78 -17.31 -3.16
CA ASP A 250 8.77 -16.10 -2.34
C ASP A 250 7.80 -15.05 -2.90
N LEU A 251 7.59 -14.98 -4.23
CA LEU A 251 6.54 -14.12 -4.81
C LEU A 251 5.13 -14.55 -4.38
N VAL A 252 4.89 -15.85 -4.25
CA VAL A 252 3.62 -16.39 -3.75
C VAL A 252 3.44 -15.99 -2.29
N TYR A 253 4.46 -16.20 -1.46
CA TYR A 253 4.41 -15.81 -0.05
C TYR A 253 4.20 -14.30 0.13
N LEU A 254 4.84 -13.48 -0.69
CA LEU A 254 4.70 -12.02 -0.65
C LEU A 254 3.31 -11.57 -1.11
N SER A 255 2.71 -12.26 -2.07
CA SER A 255 1.34 -11.97 -2.49
C SER A 255 0.33 -12.35 -1.39
N ASP A 256 0.49 -13.50 -0.76
CA ASP A 256 -0.40 -13.96 0.32
C ASP A 256 -0.26 -13.10 1.58
N ILE A 257 0.96 -12.71 1.98
CA ILE A 257 1.16 -11.80 3.12
C ILE A 257 0.62 -10.39 2.81
N MET A 258 0.71 -9.92 1.56
CA MET A 258 0.15 -8.62 1.18
C MET A 258 -1.38 -8.63 1.18
N MET A 259 -1.99 -9.75 0.80
CA MET A 259 -3.43 -9.97 0.96
C MET A 259 -3.81 -9.89 2.44
N PHE A 260 -3.10 -10.63 3.30
CA PHE A 260 -3.33 -10.59 4.74
C PHE A 260 -3.19 -9.17 5.32
N ILE A 261 -2.16 -8.43 4.88
CA ILE A 261 -1.96 -7.03 5.27
C ILE A 261 -3.12 -6.16 4.82
N THR A 262 -3.57 -6.28 3.57
CA THR A 262 -4.66 -5.48 3.02
C THR A 262 -5.97 -5.72 3.80
N GLU A 263 -6.26 -6.98 4.14
CA GLU A 263 -7.44 -7.37 4.92
C GLU A 263 -7.38 -6.84 6.36
N ASN A 264 -6.20 -6.88 6.99
CA ASN A 264 -6.03 -6.55 8.40
C ASN A 264 -5.37 -5.17 8.65
N ILE A 265 -5.27 -4.33 7.62
CA ILE A 265 -4.46 -3.10 7.68
C ILE A 265 -4.84 -2.20 8.86
N GLU A 266 -6.13 -2.06 9.15
CA GLU A 266 -6.64 -1.26 10.27
C GLU A 266 -6.14 -1.78 11.62
N LYS A 267 -6.16 -3.10 11.83
CA LYS A 267 -5.61 -3.73 13.04
C LYS A 267 -4.08 -3.57 13.11
N ILE A 268 -3.41 -3.66 11.97
CA ILE A 268 -1.96 -3.55 11.86
C ILE A 268 -1.48 -2.13 12.19
N ILE A 269 -2.16 -1.09 11.70
CA ILE A 269 -1.72 0.31 11.88
C ILE A 269 -2.33 1.00 13.10
N SER A 270 -3.42 0.45 13.66
CA SER A 270 -4.07 0.97 14.86
C SER A 270 -3.12 0.99 16.06
N ILE A 271 -3.30 1.94 16.98
CA ILE A 271 -2.58 1.93 18.27
C ILE A 271 -3.22 0.99 19.30
N TYR A 272 -4.45 0.54 19.07
CA TYR A 272 -5.12 -0.39 19.96
C TYR A 272 -4.54 -1.80 19.83
N GLU A 273 -4.48 -2.51 20.96
CA GLU A 273 -3.98 -3.88 21.01
C GLU A 273 -5.02 -4.87 20.53
N ILE A 274 -4.55 -5.93 19.88
CA ILE A 274 -5.34 -7.11 19.55
C ILE A 274 -5.17 -8.02 20.76
N TYR A 275 -6.21 -8.09 21.59
CA TYR A 275 -6.30 -9.03 22.71
C TYR A 275 -6.57 -10.45 22.22
#